data_AF-A0A0G1D760-F1
#
_entry.id   AF-A0A0G1D760-F1
#
_cell.length_a   1.000
_cell.length_b   1.000
_cell.length_c   1.000
_cell.angle_alpha   90.00
_cell.angle_beta   90.00
_cell.angle_gamma   90.00
#
_symmetry.space_group_name_H-M   'P 1'
#
loop_
_entity.id
_entity.type
_entity.pdbx_description
1 polymer ?
#
loop_
_entity_poly.entity_id
_entity_poly.type
_entity_poly.pdbx_seq_one_letter_code
_entity_poly.pdbx_strand_id
1 'polypeptide(L)' 'KAVNVSINETLTRSVITSLTVLFVLFALFFLGSQSVKYFSLALILGVSFGTYSSIFLASPLLVTWQKLASRKKA' A
#
# COMPACT_ATOMS: atom_id res chain seq x y z
N LYS A 1 0.42 23.99 3.49
CA LYS A 1 0.91 23.55 2.15
C LYS A 1 1.96 22.44 2.24
N ALA A 2 2.93 22.47 3.17
CA ALA A 2 3.95 21.42 3.31
C ALA A 2 3.37 20.01 3.56
N VAL A 3 2.38 19.87 4.45
CA VAL A 3 1.78 18.57 4.83
C VAL A 3 1.20 17.80 3.63
N ASN A 4 0.60 18.48 2.65
CA ASN A 4 0.03 17.81 1.48
C ASN A 4 1.11 17.30 0.53
N VAL A 5 2.24 18.02 0.43
CA VAL A 5 3.37 17.63 -0.42
C VAL A 5 4.10 16.43 0.19
N SER A 6 4.36 16.45 1.50
CA SER A 6 5.00 15.33 2.18
C SER A 6 4.13 14.08 2.23
N ILE A 7 2.81 14.21 2.39
CA ILE A 7 1.91 13.05 2.25
C ILE A 7 1.97 12.49 0.82
N ASN A 8 1.93 13.34 -0.21
CA ASN A 8 1.99 12.89 -1.60
C ASN A 8 3.32 12.19 -1.95
N GLU A 9 4.45 12.70 -1.45
CA GLU A 9 5.77 12.07 -1.59
C GLU A 9 5.82 10.69 -0.92
N THR A 10 5.30 10.59 0.31
CA THR A 10 5.33 9.32 1.07
C THR A 10 4.40 8.28 0.44
N LEU A 11 3.25 8.71 -0.09
CA LEU A 11 2.33 7.86 -0.84
C LEU A 11 2.96 7.37 -2.15
N THR A 12 3.61 8.26 -2.91
CA THR A 12 4.28 7.90 -4.17
C THR A 12 5.34 6.83 -3.94
N ARG A 13 6.17 6.99 -2.90
CA ARG A 13 7.16 5.98 -2.50
C ARG A 13 6.49 4.64 -2.14
N SER A 14 5.43 4.65 -1.33
CA SER A 14 4.72 3.43 -0.92
C SER A 14 4.02 2.71 -2.07
N VAL A 15 3.48 3.46 -3.04
CA VAL A 15 2.90 2.90 -4.27
C VAL A 15 3.99 2.22 -5.09
N ILE A 16 5.14 2.88 -5.28
CA ILE A 16 6.26 2.33 -6.07
C ILE A 16 6.80 1.04 -5.44
N THR A 17 7.00 1.02 -4.12
CA THR A 17 7.52 -0.18 -3.44
C THR A 17 6.54 -1.35 -3.44
N SER A 18 5.24 -1.08 -3.32
CA SER A 18 4.23 -2.15 -3.39
C SER A 18 4.09 -2.73 -4.81
N LEU A 19 4.17 -1.90 -5.84
CA LEU A 19 4.20 -2.32 -7.25
C LEU A 19 5.42 -3.20 -7.56
N THR A 20 6.61 -2.80 -7.09
CA THR A 20 7.83 -3.59 -7.33
C THR A 20 7.80 -4.92 -6.58
N VAL A 21 7.25 -4.98 -5.36
CA VAL A 21 7.04 -6.25 -4.65
C VAL A 21 6.09 -7.17 -5.42
N LEU A 22 4.95 -6.66 -5.91
CA LEU A 22 4.03 -7.46 -6.72
C LEU A 22 4.71 -7.98 -7.98
N PHE A 23 5.53 -7.16 -8.64
CA PHE A 23 6.28 -7.57 -9.82
C PHE A 23 7.26 -8.72 -9.53
N VAL A 24 8.01 -8.64 -8.43
CA VAL A 24 8.92 -9.71 -8.00
C VAL A 24 8.16 -10.99 -7.63
N LEU A 25 7.01 -10.86 -6.96
CA LEU A 25 6.19 -12.01 -6.59
C LEU A 25 5.59 -12.70 -7.81
N PHE A 26 5.18 -11.95 -8.83
CA PHE A 26 4.76 -12.53 -10.12
C PHE A 26 5.90 -13.29 -10.78
N ALA A 27 7.11 -12.71 -10.82
CA ALA A 27 8.29 -13.40 -11.35
C ALA A 27 8.59 -14.70 -10.58
N LEU A 28 8.52 -14.68 -9.24
CA LEU A 28 8.67 -15.87 -8.41
C LEU A 28 7.57 -16.92 -8.62
N PHE A 29 6.34 -16.49 -8.90
CA PHE A 29 5.24 -17.42 -9.18
C PHE A 29 5.40 -18.15 -10.51
N PHE A 30 5.92 -17.47 -11.55
CA PHE A 30 6.14 -18.05 -12.87
C PHE A 30 7.47 -18.83 -13.00
N LEU A 31 8.57 -18.30 -12.44
CA LEU A 31 9.91 -18.88 -12.57
C LEU A 31 10.34 -19.72 -11.34
N GLY A 32 9.61 -19.64 -10.22
CA GLY A 32 9.96 -20.34 -8.99
C GLY A 32 9.61 -21.82 -8.99
N SER A 33 10.21 -22.57 -8.06
CA SER A 33 9.96 -24.00 -7.89
C SER A 33 8.58 -24.28 -7.24
N GLN A 34 8.09 -25.51 -7.37
CA GLN A 34 6.77 -25.93 -6.86
C GLN A 34 6.52 -25.56 -5.39
N SER A 35 7.54 -25.69 -4.54
CA SER A 35 7.44 -25.35 -3.11
C SER A 35 7.21 -23.87 -2.86
N VAL A 36 7.79 -22.99 -3.68
CA VAL A 36 7.70 -21.53 -3.52
C VAL A 36 6.46 -20.96 -4.21
N LYS A 37 5.84 -21.74 -5.10
CA LYS A 37 4.68 -21.30 -5.90
C LYS A 37 3.44 -21.04 -5.04
N TYR A 38 3.12 -21.95 -4.10
CA TYR A 38 2.02 -21.76 -3.16
C TYR A 38 2.30 -20.64 -2.15
N PHE A 39 3.54 -20.51 -1.70
CA PHE A 39 3.97 -19.43 -0.82
C PHE A 39 3.86 -18.06 -1.51
N SER A 40 4.31 -17.96 -2.75
CA SER A 40 4.21 -16.74 -3.56
C SER A 40 2.75 -16.37 -3.84
N LEU A 41 1.87 -17.34 -4.09
CA LEU A 41 0.42 -17.11 -4.22
C LEU A 41 -0.18 -16.48 -2.95
N ALA A 42 0.15 -17.01 -1.77
CA ALA A 42 -0.30 -16.45 -0.50
C ALA A 42 0.22 -15.02 -0.30
N LEU A 43 1.48 -14.76 -0.65
CA LEU A 43 2.07 -13.42 -0.60
C LEU A 43 1.44 -12.46 -1.61
N ILE A 44 1.13 -12.89 -2.84
CA ILE A 44 0.46 -12.06 -3.86
C ILE A 44 -0.89 -11.63 -3.33
N LEU A 45 -1.70 -12.55 -2.79
CA LEU A 45 -2.99 -12.23 -2.18
C LEU A 45 -2.82 -11.27 -1.01
N GLY A 46 -1.92 -11.57 -0.06
CA GLY A 46 -1.68 -10.74 1.12
C GLY A 46 -1.21 -9.32 0.79
N VAL A 47 -0.26 -9.18 -0.14
CA VAL A 47 0.24 -7.88 -0.59
C VAL A 47 -0.81 -7.13 -1.40
N SER A 48 -1.60 -7.81 -2.24
CA SER A 48 -2.68 -7.17 -3.01
C SER A 48 -3.73 -6.55 -2.08
N PHE A 49 -4.24 -7.32 -1.11
CA PHE A 49 -5.21 -6.82 -0.13
C PHE A 49 -4.59 -5.80 0.83
N GLY A 50 -3.35 -6.02 1.28
CA GLY A 50 -2.66 -5.10 2.18
C GLY A 50 -2.32 -3.76 1.54
N THR A 51 -1.94 -3.76 0.26
CA THR A 51 -1.60 -2.55 -0.51
C THR A 51 -2.87 -1.74 -0.80
N TYR A 52 -3.95 -2.39 -1.25
CA TYR A 52 -5.24 -1.71 -1.43
C TYR A 52 -5.74 -1.11 -0.12
N SER A 53 -5.69 -1.86 0.99
CA SER A 53 -6.10 -1.36 2.30
C SER A 53 -5.23 -0.19 2.78
N SER A 54 -3.91 -0.27 2.63
CA SER A 54 -3.02 0.79 3.10
C SER A 54 -3.15 2.08 2.26
N ILE A 55 -3.26 1.98 0.94
CA ILE A 55 -3.28 3.17 0.06
C ILE A 55 -4.68 3.80 -0.01
N PHE A 56 -5.73 2.98 -0.20
CA PHE A 56 -7.10 3.46 -0.37
C PHE A 56 -7.86 3.65 0.93
N LEU A 57 -7.53 2.93 2.02
CA LEU A 57 -8.21 3.12 3.29
C LEU A 57 -7.49 4.16 4.17
N ALA A 58 -6.16 4.18 4.21
CA ALA A 58 -5.43 5.12 5.08
C ALA A 58 -5.46 6.57 4.56
N SER A 59 -5.44 6.80 3.25
CA SER A 59 -5.50 8.16 2.66
C SER A 59 -6.79 8.91 3.02
N PRO A 60 -8.01 8.37 2.81
CA PRO A 60 -9.24 9.02 3.25
C PRO A 60 -9.42 9.00 4.78
N LEU A 61 -8.86 8.02 5.51
CA LEU A 61 -8.85 8.04 6.98
C LEU A 61 -8.06 9.23 7.51
N LEU A 62 -6.88 9.54 6.95
CA LEU A 62 -6.07 10.69 7.34
C LEU A 62 -6.81 12.02 7.08
N VAL A 63 -7.50 12.13 5.93
CA VAL A 63 -8.29 13.33 5.59
C VAL A 63 -9.49 13.48 6.52
N THR A 64 -10.21 12.40 6.84
CA THR A 64 -11.34 12.44 7.78
C THR A 64 -10.90 12.72 9.21
N TRP A 65 -9.77 12.16 9.64
CA TRP A 65 -9.20 12.42 10.96
C TRP A 65 -8.73 13.86 11.12
N GLN A 66 -8.08 14.44 10.09
CA GLN A 66 -7.77 15.88 10.06
C GLN A 66 -9.04 16.74 10.11
N LYS A 67 -10.10 16.37 9.37
CA LYS A 67 -11.37 17.11 9.35
C LYS A 67 -12.06 17.09 10.71
N LEU A 68 -12.01 15.97 11.43
CA LEU A 68 -12.55 15.82 12.79
C LEU A 68 -11.71 16.57 13.83
N ALA A 69 -10.37 16.49 13.75
CA ALA A 69 -9.47 17.25 14.63
C ALA A 69 -9.63 18.77 14.46
N SER A 70 -9.95 19.24 13.23
CA SER A 70 -10.23 20.65 12.94
C SER A 70 -11.55 21.14 13.52
N ARG A 71 -12.58 20.27 13.59
CA ARG A 71 -13.87 20.60 14.21
C ARG A 71 -13.81 20.74 15.73
N LYS A 72 -12.87 20.07 16.40
CA LYS A 72 -12.72 20.16 17.87
C LYS A 72 -12.01 21.43 18.34
N LYS A 73 -11.50 22.25 17.40
CA LYS A 73 -10.85 23.54 17.66
C LYS A 73 -11.75 24.76 17.35
N ALA A 74 -13.00 24.55 16.96
CA ALA A 74 -14.02 25.59 16.78
C ALA A 74 -15.04 25.54 17.92
#